data_AF-A0A2P5NEL3-F1
#
_entry.id   AF-A0A2P5NEL3-F1
#
_cell.length_a   1.000
_cell.length_b   1.000
_cell.length_c   1.000
_cell.angle_alpha   90.00
_cell.angle_beta   90.00
_cell.angle_gamma   90.00
#
_symmetry.space_group_name_H-M   'P 1'
#
loop_
_entity.id
_entity.type
_entity.pdbx_description
1 polymer ?
#
loop_
_entity_poly.entity_id
_entity_poly.type
_entity_poly.pdbx_seq_one_letter_code
_entity_poly.pdbx_strand_id
1 'polypeptide(L)' 'MPIAISGLLAIALFATIAGWLLVRRKPVERPVKVMMFVGYFWLISFVQLLLVAIAYVLNPFFS' A
#
# COMPACT_ATOMS: atom_id res chain seq x y z
N MET A 1 -4.35 -20.03 4.19
CA MET A 1 -4.27 -19.71 2.74
C MET A 1 -5.24 -18.58 2.35
N PRO A 2 -6.57 -18.69 2.49
CA PRO A 2 -7.50 -17.65 2.02
C PRO A 2 -7.34 -16.31 2.75
N ILE A 3 -7.06 -16.34 4.06
CA ILE A 3 -6.87 -15.13 4.90
C ILE A 3 -5.63 -14.31 4.50
N ALA A 4 -4.53 -14.97 4.15
CA ALA A 4 -3.33 -14.26 3.71
C ALA A 4 -3.56 -13.56 2.36
N ILE A 5 -4.24 -14.25 1.44
CA ILE A 5 -4.60 -13.70 0.13
C ILE A 5 -5.54 -12.50 0.29
N SER A 6 -6.59 -12.61 1.12
CA SER A 6 -7.50 -11.49 1.36
C SER A 6 -6.82 -10.30 2.01
N GLY A 7 -5.87 -10.52 2.92
CA GLY A 7 -5.04 -9.46 3.51
C GLY A 7 -4.20 -8.73 2.47
N LEU A 8 -3.51 -9.47 1.59
CA LEU A 8 -2.72 -8.88 0.51
C LEU A 8 -3.58 -8.11 -0.50
N LEU A 9 -4.79 -8.61 -0.82
CA LEU A 9 -5.74 -7.91 -1.68
C LEU A 9 -6.24 -6.61 -1.05
N ALA A 10 -6.49 -6.60 0.26
CA ALA A 10 -6.88 -5.40 0.98
C ALA A 10 -5.77 -4.33 0.95
N ILE A 11 -4.52 -4.75 1.17
CA ILE A 11 -3.33 -3.89 1.04
C ILE A 11 -3.25 -3.29 -0.36
N ALA A 12 -3.34 -4.15 -1.39
CA ALA A 12 -3.25 -3.73 -2.79
C ALA A 12 -4.37 -2.73 -3.17
N LEU A 13 -5.61 -2.98 -2.73
CA LEU A 13 -6.74 -2.07 -2.96
C LEU A 13 -6.49 -0.71 -2.32
N PHE A 14 -6.08 -0.68 -1.05
CA PHE A 14 -5.85 0.57 -0.35
C PHE A 14 -4.67 1.35 -0.94
N ALA A 15 -3.56 0.67 -1.25
CA ALA A 15 -2.41 1.28 -1.89
C ALA A 15 -2.75 1.84 -3.29
N THR A 16 -3.60 1.15 -4.05
CA THR A 16 -4.09 1.62 -5.36
C THR A 16 -4.90 2.90 -5.22
N ILE A 17 -5.88 2.93 -4.31
CA ILE A 17 -6.72 4.11 -4.07
C ILE A 17 -5.86 5.29 -3.61
N ALA A 18 -5.01 5.08 -2.61
CA ALA A 18 -4.16 6.13 -2.07
C ALA A 18 -3.14 6.64 -3.10
N GLY A 19 -2.46 5.74 -3.82
CA GLY A 19 -1.53 6.10 -4.90
C GLY A 19 -2.21 6.89 -6.02
N TRP A 20 -3.41 6.50 -6.43
CA TRP A 20 -4.19 7.24 -7.42
C TRP A 20 -4.60 8.63 -6.94
N LEU A 21 -5.05 8.75 -5.68
CA LEU A 21 -5.43 10.03 -5.08
C LEU A 21 -4.25 11.02 -5.00
N LEU A 22 -3.04 10.53 -4.75
CA LEU A 22 -1.82 11.34 -4.70
C LEU A 22 -1.40 11.83 -6.10
N VAL A 23 -1.55 10.98 -7.11
CA VAL A 23 -1.08 11.24 -8.47
C VAL A 23 -2.07 12.04 -9.31
N ARG A 24 -3.39 11.88 -9.10
CA ARG A 24 -4.43 12.51 -9.94
C ARG A 24 -4.33 14.03 -10.02
N ARG A 25 -3.81 14.68 -8.96
CA ARG A 25 -3.69 16.15 -8.85
C ARG A 25 -2.39 16.72 -9.43
N LYS A 26 -1.47 15.87 -9.92
CA LYS A 26 -0.16 16.31 -10.42
C LYS A 26 -0.24 16.70 -11.90
N PRO A 27 0.18 17.93 -12.29
CA PRO A 27 0.20 18.38 -13.69
C PRO A 27 1.48 17.89 -14.39
N VAL A 28 1.64 16.57 -14.49
CA VAL A 28 2.78 15.93 -15.16
C VAL A 28 2.31 15.10 -16.35
N GLU A 29 3.22 14.86 -17.29
CA GLU A 29 2.98 14.02 -18.45
C GLU A 29 2.53 12.61 -18.06
N ARG A 30 1.73 11.97 -18.92
CA ARG A 30 1.18 10.63 -18.69
C ARG A 30 2.24 9.59 -18.29
N PRO A 31 3.39 9.43 -18.97
CA PRO A 31 4.39 8.43 -18.58
C PRO A 31 4.97 8.70 -17.17
N VAL A 32 5.30 9.95 -16.87
CA VAL A 32 5.79 10.36 -15.54
C VAL A 32 4.74 10.10 -14.46
N LYS A 33 3.47 10.35 -14.78
CA LYS A 33 2.33 10.09 -13.90
C LYS A 33 2.22 8.61 -13.51
N VAL A 34 2.43 7.70 -14.46
CA VAL A 34 2.44 6.25 -14.20
C VAL A 34 3.62 5.86 -13.32
N MET A 35 4.82 6.37 -13.61
CA MET A 35 6.00 6.10 -12.77
C MET A 35 5.80 6.58 -11.33
N MET A 36 5.24 7.78 -11.14
CA MET A 36 4.87 8.29 -9.81
C MET A 36 3.84 7.38 -9.13
N PHE A 37 2.82 6.92 -9.85
CA PHE A 37 1.81 6.01 -9.30
C PHE A 37 2.42 4.71 -8.80
N VAL A 38 3.30 4.09 -9.60
CA VAL A 38 4.01 2.87 -9.20
C VAL A 38 4.84 3.12 -7.93
N GLY A 39 5.57 4.24 -7.87
CA GLY A 39 6.32 4.63 -6.68
C GLY A 39 5.45 4.80 -5.43
N TYR A 40 4.36 5.56 -5.52
CA TYR A 40 3.43 5.75 -4.40
C TYR A 40 2.72 4.46 -3.99
N PHE A 41 2.31 3.63 -4.96
CA PHE A 41 1.69 2.33 -4.71
C PHE A 41 2.62 1.43 -3.87
N TRP A 42 3.88 1.28 -4.27
CA TRP A 42 4.84 0.45 -3.54
C TRP A 42 5.16 1.04 -2.16
N LEU A 43 5.38 2.35 -2.07
CA LEU A 43 5.66 3.02 -0.81
C LEU A 43 4.54 2.78 0.22
N ILE A 44 3.29 2.97 -0.19
CA ILE A 44 2.12 2.77 0.69
C ILE A 44 1.96 1.30 1.07
N SER A 45 2.18 0.38 0.12
CA SER A 45 2.14 -1.07 0.38
C SER A 45 3.16 -1.48 1.44
N PHE A 46 4.40 -1.00 1.32
CA PHE A 46 5.45 -1.29 2.30
C PHE A 46 5.14 -0.69 3.67
N VAL A 47 4.61 0.54 3.72
CA VAL A 47 4.18 1.16 4.99
C VAL A 47 3.09 0.32 5.66
N GLN A 48 2.11 -0.18 4.91
CA GLN A 48 1.08 -1.06 5.46
C GLN A 48 1.64 -2.37 6.00
N LEU A 49 2.51 -3.04 5.23
CA LEU A 49 3.17 -4.26 5.68
C LEU A 49 4.00 -4.03 6.94
N LEU A 50 4.70 -2.90 7.01
CA LEU A 50 5.47 -2.51 8.19
C LEU A 50 4.56 -2.31 9.40
N LEU A 51 3.44 -1.61 9.24
CA LEU A 51 2.45 -1.43 10.32
C LEU A 51 1.87 -2.76 10.79
N VAL A 52 1.57 -3.68 9.87
CA VAL A 52 1.11 -5.04 10.22
C VAL A 52 2.20 -5.81 10.98
N ALA A 53 3.46 -5.72 10.55
CA ALA A 53 4.57 -6.38 11.23
C ALA A 53 4.81 -5.80 12.64
N ILE A 54 4.78 -4.47 12.78
CA ILE A 54 4.87 -3.81 14.08
C ILE A 54 3.69 -4.22 14.98
N ALA A 55 2.47 -4.21 14.45
CA ALA A 55 1.29 -4.64 15.20
C ALA A 55 1.39 -6.10 15.64
N TYR A 56 1.99 -6.98 14.84
CA TYR A 56 2.24 -8.36 15.23
C TYR A 56 3.24 -8.45 16.40
N VAL A 57 4.33 -7.68 16.36
CA VAL A 57 5.36 -7.68 17.42
C VAL A 57 4.86 -7.05 18.72
N LEU A 58 4.07 -5.97 18.64
CA LEU A 58 3.62 -5.21 19.81
C LEU A 58 2.39 -5.81 20.49
N ASN A 59 1.74 -6.83 19.92
CA ASN A 59 0.51 -7.37 20.45
C ASN A 59 0.81 -8.59 21.34
N PRO A 60 0.69 -8.47 22.69
CA PRO A 60 1.03 -9.54 23.62
C PRO A 60 0.09 -10.76 23.55
N PHE A 61 -1.00 -10.68 22.78
CA PHE A 61 -1.87 -11.82 22.51
C PHE A 61 -1.33 -12.81 21.47
N PHE A 62 -0.27 -12.46 20.73
CA PHE A 62 0.36 -13.32 19.73
C PHE A 62 1.73 -13.88 20.15
N SER A 63 2.20 -13.57 21.36
CA SER A 63 3.45 -14.05 21.97
C SER A 63 3.25 -15.23 22.89
#